data_AF-A0A5P9XST9-F1
#
_entry.id   AF-A0A5P9XST9-F1
#
_cell.length_a   1.000
_cell.length_b   1.000
_cell.length_c   1.000
_cell.angle_alpha   90.00
_cell.angle_beta   90.00
_cell.angle_gamma   90.00
#
_symmetry.space_group_name_H-M   'P 1'
#
loop_
_entity.id
_entity.type
_entity.pdbx_description
1 polymer ?
#
loop_
_entity_poly.entity_id
_entity_poly.type
_entity_poly.pdbx_seq_one_letter_code
_entity_poly.pdbx_strand_id
1 'polypeptide(L)'
;MLGLTSRTPVILTMHWRYAPSGASISPHTDARRKIGSHIFYFNTPEDWEEAWGGQTLVLDDGDKWSRHSAPDYSDLREAGASQVLGNRSFLFAQTDHSWHAVKAVQCPPGHFRKVFIVVANRLTPQVIWRRMRGKDADGYRLSGGVQEKPSFNER
;
A
#
# COMPACT_ATOMS: atom_id res chain seq x y z
N MET A 1 -6.54 -16.99 11.96
CA MET A 1 -6.35 -15.60 12.45
C MET A 1 -4.86 -15.32 12.49
N LEU A 2 -4.37 -14.14 12.08
CA LEU A 2 -2.97 -13.82 11.69
C LEU A 2 -1.84 -14.07 12.74
N GLY A 3 -2.11 -14.80 13.82
CA GLY A 3 -1.12 -15.11 14.87
C GLY A 3 -0.66 -13.87 15.62
N LEU A 4 -1.53 -12.87 15.74
CA LEU A 4 -1.27 -11.62 16.46
C LEU A 4 -2.07 -11.61 17.76
N THR A 5 -1.42 -11.18 18.84
CA THR A 5 -2.06 -10.83 20.10
C THR A 5 -2.25 -9.32 20.20
N SER A 6 -3.07 -8.85 21.14
CA SER A 6 -3.30 -7.41 21.38
C SER A 6 -2.03 -6.62 21.74
N ARG A 7 -0.96 -7.30 22.15
CA ARG A 7 0.35 -6.71 22.49
C ARG A 7 1.44 -6.97 21.45
N THR A 8 1.11 -7.60 20.32
CA THR A 8 2.11 -7.89 19.30
C THR A 8 2.60 -6.59 18.66
N PRO A 9 3.90 -6.25 18.76
CA PRO A 9 4.41 -5.03 18.15
C PRO A 9 4.42 -5.16 16.63
N VAL A 10 4.09 -4.05 15.96
CA VAL A 10 4.09 -3.93 14.50
C VAL A 10 4.90 -2.70 14.09
N ILE A 11 5.55 -2.78 12.93
CA ILE A 11 6.19 -1.62 12.29
C ILE A 11 5.33 -1.21 11.11
N LEU A 12 4.94 0.06 11.07
CA LEU A 12 4.19 0.64 9.97
C LEU A 12 5.14 1.26 8.95
N THR A 13 5.00 0.86 7.69
CA THR A 13 5.64 1.52 6.56
C THR A 13 4.60 2.35 5.83
N MET A 14 4.86 3.63 5.63
CA MET A 14 3.88 4.58 5.11
C MET A 14 4.45 5.32 3.91
N HIS A 15 3.72 5.34 2.79
CA HIS A 15 4.21 6.03 1.60
C HIS A 15 3.08 6.49 0.69
N TRP A 16 3.35 7.58 -0.02
CA TRP A 16 2.54 8.03 -1.15
C TRP A 16 2.97 7.33 -2.44
N ARG A 17 2.00 7.05 -3.31
CA ARG A 17 2.25 6.60 -4.67
C ARG A 17 1.32 7.34 -5.63
N TYR A 18 1.94 7.96 -6.63
CA TYR A 18 1.29 8.60 -7.77
C TYR A 18 1.57 7.74 -9.00
N ALA A 19 0.54 7.13 -9.57
CA ALA A 19 0.70 6.23 -10.71
C ALA A 19 0.20 6.91 -12.00
N PRO A 20 1.05 7.10 -13.02
CA PRO A 20 0.66 7.67 -14.30
C PRO A 20 -0.06 6.65 -15.19
N SER A 21 -0.50 7.09 -16.37
CA SER A 21 -1.00 6.21 -17.43
C SER A 21 0.01 5.09 -17.78
N GLY A 22 -0.50 3.89 -18.03
CA GLY A 22 0.27 2.67 -18.26
C GLY A 22 0.76 1.96 -16.99
N ALA A 23 0.70 2.59 -15.81
CA ALA A 23 1.12 1.96 -14.57
C ALA A 23 0.18 0.79 -14.20
N SER A 24 0.77 -0.32 -13.80
CA SER A 24 0.07 -1.52 -13.33
C SER A 24 0.94 -2.26 -12.31
N ILE A 25 0.34 -3.24 -11.63
CA ILE A 25 1.08 -4.20 -10.81
C ILE A 25 0.57 -5.59 -11.19
N SER A 26 1.48 -6.47 -11.62
CA SER A 26 1.15 -7.84 -11.96
C SER A 26 0.64 -8.62 -10.73
N PRO A 27 -0.11 -9.72 -10.93
CA PRO A 27 -0.52 -10.58 -9.84
C PRO A 27 0.66 -11.02 -8.98
N HIS A 28 0.53 -10.84 -7.66
CA HIS A 28 1.52 -11.29 -6.69
C HIS A 28 0.90 -11.48 -5.32
N THR A 29 1.64 -12.17 -4.44
CA THR A 29 1.36 -12.17 -3.01
C THR A 29 2.40 -11.32 -2.29
N ASP A 30 1.96 -10.64 -1.24
CA ASP A 30 2.84 -9.82 -0.45
C ASP A 30 3.84 -10.67 0.37
N ALA A 31 5.01 -10.10 0.71
CA ALA A 31 6.02 -10.81 1.49
C ALA A 31 5.51 -11.19 2.89
N ARG A 32 5.80 -12.42 3.37
CA ARG A 32 5.34 -12.97 4.68
C ARG A 32 5.61 -12.12 5.94
N ARG A 33 6.57 -11.19 5.87
CA ARG A 33 6.81 -10.24 6.96
C ARG A 33 5.70 -9.20 7.09
N LYS A 34 4.99 -8.92 5.99
CA LYS A 34 3.83 -8.04 5.97
C LYS A 34 2.66 -8.80 6.57
N ILE A 35 1.97 -8.17 7.49
CA ILE A 35 0.71 -8.63 8.07
C ILE A 35 -0.44 -8.33 7.11
N GLY A 36 -0.38 -7.17 6.47
CA GLY A 36 -1.40 -6.68 5.55
C GLY A 36 -1.11 -5.24 5.13
N SER A 37 -1.92 -4.76 4.19
CA SER A 37 -1.78 -3.44 3.60
C SER A 37 -3.13 -2.72 3.62
N HIS A 38 -3.12 -1.45 4.05
CA HIS A 38 -4.24 -0.52 3.99
C HIS A 38 -3.94 0.55 2.96
N ILE A 39 -4.75 0.62 1.92
CA ILE A 39 -4.61 1.56 0.81
C ILE A 39 -5.72 2.59 0.94
N PHE A 40 -5.36 3.85 1.01
CA PHE A 40 -6.28 4.98 1.01
C PHE A 40 -6.26 5.64 -0.36
N TYR A 41 -7.43 5.90 -0.91
CA TYR A 41 -7.61 6.47 -2.24
C TYR A 41 -7.99 7.94 -2.14
N PHE A 42 -7.23 8.78 -2.85
CA PHE A 42 -7.33 10.25 -2.77
C PHE A 42 -7.78 10.91 -4.08
N ASN A 43 -8.20 10.11 -5.05
CA ASN A 43 -8.83 10.64 -6.25
C ASN A 43 -10.28 11.04 -5.98
N THR A 44 -10.74 12.08 -6.67
CA THR A 44 -12.09 12.61 -6.58
C THR A 44 -12.76 12.60 -7.96
N PRO A 45 -14.10 12.66 -8.04
CA PRO A 45 -14.79 12.68 -9.33
C PRO A 45 -14.36 13.84 -10.24
N GLU A 46 -13.78 14.91 -9.67
CA GLU A 46 -13.26 16.05 -10.41
C GLU A 46 -11.92 15.76 -11.11
N ASP A 47 -11.14 14.79 -10.63
CA ASP A 47 -9.77 14.52 -11.11
C ASP A 47 -9.53 13.06 -11.54
N TRP A 48 -10.58 12.23 -11.56
CA TRP A 48 -10.48 10.83 -11.90
C TRP A 48 -11.80 10.23 -12.37
N GLU A 49 -11.72 9.41 -13.41
CA GLU A 49 -12.82 8.54 -13.83
C GLU A 49 -12.50 7.09 -13.49
N GLU A 50 -13.40 6.37 -12.82
CA GLU A 50 -13.19 4.96 -12.47
C GLU A 50 -12.90 4.06 -13.69
N ALA A 51 -13.45 4.42 -14.85
CA ALA A 51 -13.21 3.72 -16.10
C ALA A 51 -11.74 3.71 -16.53
N TRP A 52 -10.92 4.67 -16.04
CA TRP A 52 -9.48 4.74 -16.31
C TRP A 52 -8.67 3.67 -15.55
N GLY A 53 -9.30 2.81 -14.76
CA GLY A 53 -8.62 1.72 -14.09
C GLY A 53 -7.95 2.12 -12.78
N GLY A 54 -6.87 1.41 -12.42
CA GLY A 54 -6.16 1.64 -11.16
C GLY A 54 -6.79 0.97 -9.93
N GLN A 55 -7.86 0.20 -10.07
CA GLN A 55 -8.40 -0.58 -8.96
C GLN A 55 -7.35 -1.58 -8.46
N THR A 56 -7.22 -1.71 -7.14
CA THR A 56 -6.58 -2.88 -6.53
C THR A 56 -7.55 -4.05 -6.64
N LEU A 57 -7.09 -5.15 -7.20
CA LEU A 57 -7.88 -6.33 -7.48
C LEU A 57 -7.53 -7.43 -6.48
N VAL A 58 -8.56 -8.14 -6.01
CA VAL A 58 -8.42 -9.40 -5.29
C VAL A 58 -8.61 -10.52 -6.30
N LEU A 59 -7.62 -11.39 -6.38
CA LEU A 59 -7.57 -12.46 -7.35
C LEU A 59 -7.61 -13.81 -6.62
N ASP A 60 -8.24 -14.79 -7.26
CA ASP A 60 -8.38 -16.15 -6.76
C ASP A 60 -7.71 -17.11 -7.74
N ASP A 61 -6.77 -17.89 -7.23
CA ASP A 61 -6.03 -18.90 -7.98
C ASP A 61 -6.68 -20.29 -7.91
N GLY A 62 -7.72 -20.47 -7.10
CA GLY A 62 -8.33 -21.78 -6.85
C GLY A 62 -7.32 -22.80 -6.31
N ASP A 63 -6.39 -22.33 -5.47
CA ASP A 63 -5.31 -23.12 -4.85
C ASP A 63 -4.32 -23.75 -5.86
N LYS A 64 -4.28 -23.26 -7.10
CA LYS A 64 -3.42 -23.82 -8.16
C LYS A 64 -1.96 -23.37 -8.06
N TRP A 65 -1.71 -22.17 -7.54
CA TRP A 65 -0.42 -21.53 -7.66
C TRP A 65 0.26 -21.40 -6.30
N SER A 66 1.58 -21.63 -6.29
CA SER A 66 2.37 -21.31 -5.11
C SER A 66 2.54 -19.79 -4.99
N ARG A 67 2.63 -19.25 -3.78
CA ARG A 67 2.80 -17.81 -3.53
C ARG A 67 4.03 -17.16 -4.21
N HIS A 68 5.02 -17.96 -4.61
CA HIS A 68 6.24 -17.54 -5.28
C HIS A 68 6.18 -17.69 -6.81
N SER A 69 5.05 -18.16 -7.34
CA SER A 69 4.77 -18.21 -8.76
C SER A 69 4.51 -16.80 -9.32
N ALA A 70 4.53 -16.69 -10.65
CA ALA A 70 4.21 -15.47 -11.38
C ALA A 70 3.10 -15.78 -12.41
N PRO A 71 1.87 -16.09 -11.97
CA PRO A 71 0.75 -16.35 -12.88
C PRO A 71 0.39 -15.08 -13.65
N ASP A 72 -0.11 -15.26 -14.88
CA ASP A 72 -0.66 -14.17 -15.64
C ASP A 72 -2.05 -13.78 -15.10
N TYR A 73 -2.49 -12.56 -15.42
CA TYR A 73 -3.82 -12.09 -14.99
C TYR A 73 -4.95 -13.01 -15.47
N SER A 74 -4.83 -13.55 -16.69
CA SER A 74 -5.81 -14.47 -17.29
C SER A 74 -5.91 -15.82 -16.59
N ASP A 75 -4.90 -16.19 -15.78
CA ASP A 75 -4.89 -17.46 -15.05
C ASP A 75 -5.67 -17.38 -13.73
N LEU A 76 -6.08 -16.16 -13.34
CA LEU A 76 -6.69 -15.87 -12.06
C LEU A 76 -8.10 -15.32 -12.24
N ARG A 77 -8.98 -15.65 -11.31
CA ARG A 77 -10.34 -15.14 -11.29
C ARG A 77 -10.39 -13.87 -10.44
N GLU A 78 -11.01 -12.81 -10.96
CA GLU A 78 -11.30 -11.62 -10.15
C GLU A 78 -12.37 -11.96 -9.10
N ALA A 79 -12.02 -11.85 -7.83
CA ALA A 79 -12.91 -12.05 -6.70
C ALA A 79 -13.49 -10.72 -6.18
N GLY A 80 -12.83 -9.61 -6.47
CA GLY A 80 -13.31 -8.28 -6.15
C GLY A 80 -12.33 -7.18 -6.53
N ALA A 81 -12.80 -5.94 -6.49
CA ALA A 81 -12.02 -4.76 -6.83
C ALA A 81 -12.29 -3.63 -5.84
N SER A 82 -11.26 -2.84 -5.55
CA SER A 82 -11.42 -1.58 -4.83
C SER A 82 -12.10 -0.53 -5.70
N GLN A 83 -12.70 0.48 -5.07
CA GLN A 83 -13.06 1.73 -5.73
C GLN A 83 -11.95 2.78 -5.48
N VAL A 84 -11.53 3.48 -6.53
CA VAL A 84 -10.44 4.47 -6.54
C VAL A 84 -10.92 5.88 -6.14
N LEU A 85 -12.23 6.12 -6.12
CA LEU A 85 -12.82 7.41 -5.80
C LEU A 85 -13.28 7.58 -4.35
N GLY A 86 -13.28 8.84 -3.89
CA GLY A 86 -14.18 9.34 -2.84
C GLY A 86 -13.79 8.95 -1.42
N ASN A 87 -12.52 9.13 -1.06
CA ASN A 87 -11.99 8.86 0.29
C ASN A 87 -12.26 7.42 0.77
N ARG A 88 -12.33 6.48 -0.18
CA ARG A 88 -12.45 5.06 0.12
C ARG A 88 -11.09 4.50 0.49
N SER A 89 -11.12 3.41 1.23
CA SER A 89 -9.90 2.66 1.54
C SER A 89 -10.14 1.17 1.37
N PHE A 90 -9.05 0.45 1.11
CA PHE A 90 -9.05 -0.98 0.87
C PHE A 90 -8.01 -1.63 1.77
N LEU A 91 -8.44 -2.59 2.60
CA LEU A 91 -7.61 -3.28 3.57
C LEU A 91 -7.66 -4.77 3.29
N PHE A 92 -6.50 -5.40 3.19
CA PHE A 92 -6.41 -6.85 3.07
C PHE A 92 -5.24 -7.39 3.89
N ALA A 93 -5.42 -8.62 4.36
CA ALA A 93 -4.40 -9.36 5.10
C ALA A 93 -3.49 -10.12 4.13
N GLN A 94 -2.22 -10.25 4.50
CA GLN A 94 -1.30 -11.13 3.78
C GLN A 94 -1.56 -12.58 4.17
N THR A 95 -1.81 -13.41 3.16
CA THR A 95 -1.90 -14.87 3.23
C THR A 95 -1.12 -15.49 2.06
N ASP A 96 -0.95 -16.81 2.07
CA ASP A 96 -0.29 -17.51 0.95
C ASP A 96 -1.12 -17.47 -0.34
N HIS A 97 -2.42 -17.16 -0.27
CA HIS A 97 -3.35 -17.01 -1.41
C HIS A 97 -3.92 -15.58 -1.53
N SER A 98 -3.28 -14.59 -0.91
CA SER A 98 -3.69 -13.17 -0.99
C SER A 98 -3.25 -12.53 -2.31
N TRP A 99 -3.58 -13.17 -3.43
CA TRP A 99 -3.25 -12.70 -4.76
C TRP A 99 -3.93 -11.37 -5.02
N HIS A 100 -3.14 -10.39 -5.43
CA HIS A 100 -3.65 -9.08 -5.79
C HIS A 100 -2.82 -8.46 -6.91
N ALA A 101 -3.47 -7.54 -7.62
CA ALA A 101 -2.89 -6.81 -8.74
C ALA A 101 -3.42 -5.37 -8.72
N VAL A 102 -2.85 -4.52 -9.58
CA VAL A 102 -3.43 -3.21 -9.88
C VAL A 102 -3.80 -3.19 -11.35
N LYS A 103 -5.09 -2.99 -11.63
CA LYS A 103 -5.60 -2.83 -13.00
C LYS A 103 -4.86 -1.69 -13.67
N ALA A 104 -4.43 -1.90 -14.92
CA ALA A 104 -3.66 -0.91 -15.66
C ALA A 104 -4.39 0.45 -15.69
N VAL A 105 -3.63 1.51 -15.41
CA VAL A 105 -4.13 2.89 -15.45
C VAL A 105 -4.16 3.36 -16.90
N GLN A 106 -5.27 3.94 -17.33
CA GLN A 106 -5.54 4.44 -18.68
C GLN A 106 -6.04 5.90 -18.64
N CYS A 107 -5.48 6.70 -17.74
CA CYS A 107 -5.86 8.10 -17.61
C CYS A 107 -5.18 8.98 -18.68
N PRO A 108 -5.74 10.17 -18.97
CA PRO A 108 -5.09 11.17 -19.80
C PRO A 108 -3.78 11.70 -19.19
N PRO A 109 -2.90 12.35 -19.98
CA PRO A 109 -1.75 13.07 -19.45
C PRO A 109 -2.14 14.07 -18.36
N GLY A 110 -1.25 14.25 -17.37
CA GLY A 110 -1.47 15.16 -16.24
C GLY A 110 -2.33 14.61 -15.10
N HIS A 111 -2.97 13.45 -15.29
CA HIS A 111 -3.72 12.75 -14.24
C HIS A 111 -2.90 11.63 -13.62
N PHE A 112 -3.14 11.37 -12.33
CA PHE A 112 -2.44 10.32 -11.58
C PHE A 112 -3.41 9.62 -10.65
N ARG A 113 -3.27 8.31 -10.52
CA ARG A 113 -3.88 7.56 -9.43
C ARG A 113 -3.12 7.90 -8.16
N LYS A 114 -3.81 8.45 -7.16
CA LYS A 114 -3.23 8.96 -5.92
C LYS A 114 -3.62 8.04 -4.77
N VAL A 115 -2.62 7.36 -4.20
CA VAL A 115 -2.84 6.53 -3.02
C VAL A 115 -1.83 6.80 -1.92
N PHE A 116 -2.28 6.67 -0.68
CA PHE A 116 -1.42 6.54 0.49
C PHE A 116 -1.53 5.12 1.00
N ILE A 117 -0.40 4.45 1.22
CA ILE A 117 -0.37 3.03 1.59
C ILE A 117 0.31 2.90 2.96
N VAL A 118 -0.39 2.25 3.88
CA VAL A 118 0.12 1.82 5.18
C VAL A 118 0.28 0.31 5.16
N VAL A 119 1.51 -0.17 5.31
CA VAL A 119 1.82 -1.60 5.43
C VAL A 119 2.16 -1.90 6.87
N ALA A 120 1.42 -2.82 7.49
CA ALA A 120 1.76 -3.34 8.81
C ALA A 120 2.74 -4.50 8.65
N ASN A 121 3.91 -4.42 9.27
CA ASN A 121 4.94 -5.46 9.24
C ASN A 121 5.10 -6.08 10.64
N ARG A 122 5.37 -7.39 10.66
CA ARG A 122 5.86 -8.08 11.86
C ARG A 122 7.20 -7.47 12.27
N LEU A 123 7.36 -7.26 13.58
CA LEU A 123 8.65 -6.85 14.12
C LEU A 123 9.64 -8.02 14.02
N THR A 124 10.58 -7.92 13.08
CA THR A 124 11.68 -8.88 12.93
C THR A 124 13.01 -8.13 12.83
N PRO A 125 14.15 -8.77 13.14
CA PRO A 125 15.47 -8.15 12.97
C PRO A 125 15.69 -7.61 11.55
N GLN A 126 15.15 -8.32 10.54
CA GLN A 126 15.20 -7.89 9.14
C GLN A 126 14.47 -6.57 8.91
N VAL A 127 13.27 -6.39 9.48
CA VAL A 127 12.49 -5.15 9.34
C VAL A 127 13.14 -4.00 10.09
N ILE A 128 13.66 -4.25 11.31
CA ILE A 128 14.42 -3.25 12.07
C ILE A 128 15.63 -2.76 11.27
N TRP A 129 16.38 -3.68 10.65
CA TRP A 129 17.53 -3.34 9.83
C TRP A 129 17.17 -2.52 8.59
N ARG A 130 16.09 -2.89 7.89
CA ARG A 130 15.61 -2.16 6.71
C ARG A 130 15.14 -0.76 7.08
N ARG A 131 14.46 -0.62 8.22
CA ARG A 131 14.06 0.66 8.81
C ARG A 131 15.26 1.57 9.07
N MET A 132 16.29 1.07 9.75
CA MET A 132 17.51 1.85 10.01
C MET A 132 18.22 2.31 8.74
N ARG A 133 18.08 1.56 7.63
CA ARG A 133 18.65 1.91 6.32
C ARG A 133 17.72 2.76 5.43
N GLY A 134 16.58 3.21 5.94
CA GLY A 134 15.59 3.99 5.18
C GLY A 134 14.94 3.21 4.02
N LYS A 135 15.07 1.88 3.98
CA LYS A 135 14.51 1.03 2.91
C LYS A 135 13.04 0.70 3.12
N ASP A 136 12.57 0.81 4.35
CA ASP A 136 11.15 0.84 4.67
C ASP A 136 10.88 2.28 5.09
N ALA A 137 10.04 2.98 4.33
CA ALA A 137 9.65 4.36 4.60
C ALA A 137 8.94 4.41 5.97
N ASP A 138 9.70 4.68 7.01
CA ASP A 138 9.16 5.45 8.12
C ASP A 138 8.69 6.76 7.49
N GLY A 139 7.38 7.01 7.56
CA GLY A 139 6.84 8.34 7.28
C GLY A 139 7.73 9.36 7.98
N TYR A 140 8.08 10.42 7.26
CA TYR A 140 8.94 11.51 7.70
C TYR A 140 8.94 11.67 9.23
N ARG A 141 10.12 11.77 9.86
CA ARG A 141 10.18 12.49 11.14
C ARG A 141 9.63 13.88 10.83
N LEU A 142 8.36 14.12 11.16
CA LEU A 142 7.86 15.46 11.30
C LEU A 142 8.62 16.00 12.51
N SER A 143 9.77 16.62 12.26
CA SER A 143 10.32 17.59 13.19
C SER A 143 9.30 18.72 13.24
N GLY A 144 8.26 18.54 14.05
CA GLY A 144 7.43 19.62 14.55
C GLY A 144 8.25 20.47 15.49
N GLY A 145 9.32 21.07 14.96
CA GLY A 145 10.02 22.15 15.60
C GLY A 145 9.18 23.39 15.39
N VAL A 146 8.30 23.69 16.35
CA VAL A 146 8.23 25.09 16.73
C VAL A 146 9.61 25.38 17.28
N GLN A 147 10.44 26.10 16.51
CA GLN A 147 11.53 26.84 17.13
C GLN A 147 10.85 27.79 18.12
N GLU A 148 10.82 27.43 19.39
CA GLU A 148 10.79 28.47 20.41
C GLU A 148 12.06 29.28 20.17
N LYS A 149 11.90 30.49 19.63
CA LYS A 149 12.98 31.47 19.63
C LYS A 149 13.40 31.60 21.09
N PRO A 150 14.70 31.45 21.44
CA PRO A 150 15.14 31.80 22.77
C PRO A 150 14.78 33.27 23.00
N SER A 151 13.97 33.56 24.01
CA SER A 151 13.74 34.93 24.44
C SER A 151 15.06 35.44 25.03
N PHE A 152 15.83 36.16 24.22
CA PHE A 152 16.88 37.00 24.74
C PHE A 152 16.17 38.18 25.42
N ASN A 153 16.02 38.10 26.73
CA ASN A 153 15.90 39.29 27.56
C ASN A 153 16.87 39.11 28.73
N GLU A 154 18.09 39.56 28.49
CA GLU A 154 18.93 40.14 29.53
C GLU A 154 18.30 41.47 29.97
N ARG A 155 17.79 41.51 31.20
CA ARG A 155 18.18 42.46 32.25
C ARG A 155 17.35 42.26 33.51
#